data_AF-A0A1Q7NR76-F1
#
_entry.id   AF-A0A1Q7NR76-F1
#
_cell.length_a   1.000
_cell.length_b   1.000
_cell.length_c   1.000
_cell.angle_alpha   90.00
_cell.angle_beta   90.00
_cell.angle_gamma   90.00
#
_symmetry.space_group_name_H-M   'P 1'
#
loop_
_entity.id
_entity.type
_entity.pdbx_description
1 polymer ?
#
loop_
_entity_poly.entity_id
_entity_poly.type
_entity_poly.pdbx_seq_one_letter_code
_entity_poly.pdbx_strand_id
1 'polypeptide(L)'
;MEEKSLDQRLAALESRLARMETLLQRSAVDMEGARAGIQQWVTEYVSLRLQQLVPETCEHAPDDTATPGPVLPGTRIRCTEEVLHRLSRIPIPFVRQMVTQKVVETARAENVVTVDVRFFERAATF
;
A
#
# COMPACT_ATOMS: atom_id res chain seq x y z
N MET A 1 -58.69 26.65 -16.17
CA MET A 1 -58.63 25.73 -15.01
C MET A 1 -57.61 24.62 -15.22
N GLU A 2 -57.43 24.12 -16.45
CA GLU A 2 -56.42 23.08 -16.76
C GLU A 2 -54.97 23.50 -16.54
N GLU A 3 -54.57 24.74 -16.86
CA GLU A 3 -53.18 25.22 -16.61
C GLU A 3 -52.82 25.17 -15.12
N LYS A 4 -53.70 25.67 -14.24
CA LYS A 4 -53.51 25.58 -12.78
C LYS A 4 -53.42 24.13 -12.28
N SER A 5 -54.05 23.18 -12.97
CA SER A 5 -53.97 21.74 -12.66
C SER A 5 -52.66 21.12 -13.15
N LEU A 6 -52.15 21.57 -14.30
CA LEU A 6 -50.85 21.16 -14.83
C LEU A 6 -49.71 21.66 -13.94
N ASP A 7 -49.76 22.93 -13.52
CA ASP A 7 -48.74 23.51 -12.62
C ASP A 7 -48.70 22.79 -11.27
N GLN A 8 -49.86 22.44 -10.72
CA GLN A 8 -49.95 21.66 -9.47
C GLN A 8 -49.39 20.25 -9.63
N ARG A 9 -49.65 19.59 -10.77
CA ARG A 9 -49.10 18.27 -11.08
C ARG A 9 -47.59 18.32 -11.27
N LEU A 10 -47.09 19.36 -11.92
CA LEU A 10 -45.66 19.57 -12.14
C LEU A 10 -44.93 19.83 -10.83
N ALA A 11 -45.44 20.73 -9.98
CA ALA A 11 -44.89 20.99 -8.65
C ALA A 11 -44.89 19.74 -7.75
N ALA A 12 -45.93 18.90 -7.84
CA ALA A 12 -45.99 17.64 -7.10
C ALA A 12 -44.90 16.65 -7.57
N LEU A 13 -44.64 16.58 -8.88
CA LEU A 13 -43.59 15.74 -9.45
C LEU A 13 -42.19 16.24 -9.06
N GLU A 14 -41.93 17.54 -9.15
CA GLU A 14 -40.66 18.16 -8.73
C GLU A 14 -40.39 17.91 -7.24
N SER A 15 -41.41 18.07 -6.38
CA SER A 15 -41.26 17.78 -4.95
C SER A 15 -40.90 16.32 -4.68
N ARG A 16 -41.42 15.39 -5.51
CA ARG A 16 -41.16 13.96 -5.39
C ARG A 16 -39.77 13.61 -5.90
N LEU A 17 -39.31 14.25 -6.97
CA LEU A 17 -37.95 14.12 -7.49
C LEU A 17 -36.93 14.59 -6.45
N ALA A 18 -37.12 15.78 -5.87
CA ALA A 18 -36.24 16.32 -4.82
C ALA A 18 -36.13 15.39 -3.60
N ARG A 19 -37.25 14.76 -3.19
CA ARG A 19 -37.25 13.74 -2.12
C ARG A 19 -36.43 12.50 -2.52
N MET A 20 -36.57 12.03 -3.76
CA MET A 20 -35.79 10.88 -4.26
C MET A 20 -34.29 11.19 -4.35
N GLU A 21 -33.90 12.37 -4.83
CA GLU A 21 -32.50 12.79 -4.89
C GLU A 21 -31.87 12.85 -3.50
N THR A 22 -32.60 13.37 -2.51
CA THR A 22 -32.13 13.41 -1.12
C THR A 22 -31.94 12.01 -0.54
N LEU A 23 -32.84 11.08 -0.84
CA LEU A 23 -32.72 9.68 -0.41
C LEU A 23 -31.54 8.99 -1.10
N LEU A 24 -31.35 9.23 -2.39
CA LEU A 24 -30.25 8.67 -3.17
C LEU A 24 -28.89 9.17 -2.67
N GLN A 25 -28.74 10.47 -2.39
CA GLN A 25 -27.53 11.05 -1.81
C GLN A 25 -27.18 10.44 -0.45
N ARG A 26 -28.17 10.18 0.40
CA ARG A 26 -27.95 9.52 1.71
C ARG A 26 -27.60 8.03 1.58
N SER A 27 -28.11 7.37 0.53
CA SER A 27 -27.85 5.96 0.24
C SER A 27 -26.58 5.73 -0.59
N ALA A 28 -26.01 6.80 -1.17
CA ALA A 28 -24.76 6.74 -1.89
C ALA A 28 -23.66 6.42 -0.88
N VAL A 29 -23.37 5.13 -0.73
CA VAL A 29 -22.26 4.63 0.06
C VAL A 29 -20.99 5.24 -0.52
N ASP A 30 -20.23 5.94 0.31
CA ASP A 30 -18.90 6.40 -0.05
C ASP A 30 -17.98 5.18 -0.16
N MET A 31 -17.99 4.56 -1.34
CA MET A 31 -17.19 3.38 -1.64
C MET A 31 -15.69 3.68 -1.58
N GLU A 32 -15.27 4.91 -1.86
CA GLU A 32 -13.88 5.32 -1.83
C GLU A 32 -13.39 5.51 -0.40
N GLY A 33 -14.19 6.19 0.45
CA GLY A 33 -13.95 6.28 1.88
C GLY A 33 -13.97 4.91 2.57
N ALA A 34 -14.91 4.03 2.22
CA ALA A 34 -14.97 2.66 2.73
C ALA A 34 -13.71 1.86 2.34
N ARG A 35 -13.26 1.98 1.08
CA ARG A 35 -12.04 1.33 0.60
C ARG A 35 -10.81 1.84 1.35
N ALA A 36 -10.68 3.15 1.54
CA ALA A 36 -9.59 3.76 2.29
C ALA A 36 -9.57 3.30 3.77
N GLY A 37 -10.74 3.27 4.41
CA GLY A 37 -10.89 2.78 5.78
C GLY A 37 -10.50 1.31 5.94
N ILE A 38 -10.90 0.45 4.99
CA ILE A 38 -10.49 -0.97 4.97
C ILE A 38 -8.97 -1.09 4.79
N GLN A 39 -8.36 -0.32 3.88
CA GLN A 39 -6.91 -0.35 3.69
C GLN A 39 -6.14 0.06 4.95
N GLN A 40 -6.59 1.11 5.62
CA GLN A 40 -6.01 1.54 6.90
C GLN A 40 -6.14 0.44 7.95
N TRP A 41 -7.35 -0.12 8.12
CA TRP A 41 -7.60 -1.18 9.10
C TRP A 41 -6.74 -2.43 8.85
N VAL A 42 -6.63 -2.89 7.60
CA VAL A 42 -5.77 -4.03 7.25
C VAL A 42 -4.31 -3.73 7.58
N THR A 43 -3.85 -2.51 7.30
CA THR A 43 -2.47 -2.09 7.60
C THR A 43 -2.20 -2.13 9.10
N GLU A 44 -3.11 -1.61 9.93
CA GLU A 44 -3.01 -1.63 11.38
C GLU A 44 -3.04 -3.07 11.92
N TYR A 45 -3.99 -3.89 11.45
CA TYR A 45 -4.14 -5.29 11.87
C TYR A 45 -2.90 -6.12 11.57
N VAL A 46 -2.37 -6.03 10.34
CA VAL A 46 -1.17 -6.77 9.93
C VAL A 46 0.05 -6.30 10.74
N SER A 47 0.18 -4.99 10.96
CA SER A 47 1.27 -4.44 11.78
C SER A 47 1.25 -5.01 13.20
N LEU A 48 0.08 -5.06 13.85
CA LEU A 48 -0.09 -5.65 15.18
C LEU A 48 0.19 -7.16 15.16
N ARG A 49 -0.29 -7.88 14.15
CA ARG A 49 -0.09 -9.32 14.07
C ARG A 49 1.39 -9.69 13.85
N LEU A 50 2.12 -8.84 13.14
CA LEU A 50 3.56 -9.00 12.93
C LEU A 50 4.38 -8.69 14.19
N GLN A 51 4.00 -7.70 14.99
CA GLN A 51 4.63 -7.46 16.30
C GLN A 51 4.57 -8.70 17.21
N GLN A 52 3.53 -9.51 17.09
CA GLN A 52 3.38 -10.76 17.83
C GLN A 52 4.25 -11.91 17.28
N LEU A 53 4.80 -11.77 16.08
CA LEU A 53 5.58 -12.81 15.39
C LEU A 53 7.09 -12.56 15.43
N VAL A 54 7.55 -11.39 15.87
CA VAL A 54 8.99 -11.07 15.99
C VAL A 54 9.50 -11.49 17.37
N PRO A 55 10.44 -12.43 17.47
CA PRO A 55 11.18 -12.68 18.71
C PRO A 55 12.03 -11.44 19.05
N GLU A 56 12.14 -11.11 20.33
CA GLU A 56 12.91 -9.98 20.92
C GLU A 56 14.42 -9.95 20.56
N THR A 57 14.92 -10.83 19.68
CA THR A 57 16.36 -11.03 19.40
C THR A 57 16.80 -10.64 17.99
N CYS A 58 16.00 -9.89 17.23
CA CYS A 58 16.49 -9.27 15.97
C CYS A 58 17.40 -8.06 16.26
N GLU A 59 18.61 -8.34 16.76
CA GLU A 59 19.69 -7.37 16.90
C GLU A 59 20.12 -6.89 15.50
N HIS A 60 19.84 -5.62 15.19
CA HIS A 60 20.34 -4.96 14.00
C HIS A 60 21.64 -4.26 14.36
N ALA A 61 22.78 -4.86 14.00
CA ALA A 61 24.08 -4.22 14.16
C ALA A 61 24.16 -2.98 13.24
N PRO A 62 24.49 -1.78 13.77
CA PRO A 62 24.84 -0.64 12.93
C PRO A 62 26.30 -0.81 12.55
N ASP A 63 26.67 -0.63 11.27
CA ASP A 63 28.07 -0.28 11.05
C ASP A 63 28.41 0.43 9.73
N ASP A 64 29.12 1.54 9.94
CA ASP A 64 29.68 2.52 9.01
C ASP A 64 30.64 1.89 8.00
N THR A 65 30.54 2.30 6.74
CA THR A 65 31.62 2.45 5.74
C THR A 65 30.99 2.71 4.37
N ALA A 66 30.80 3.99 4.04
CA ALA A 66 30.25 4.43 2.76
C ALA A 66 31.32 4.38 1.64
N THR A 67 31.04 3.59 0.60
CA THR A 67 31.71 3.64 -0.73
C THR A 67 30.62 3.95 -1.77
N PRO A 68 30.86 4.78 -2.81
CA PRO A 68 29.77 5.36 -3.59
C PRO A 68 29.09 4.32 -4.49
N GLY A 69 27.80 4.07 -4.24
CA GLY A 69 26.90 3.25 -5.05
C GLY A 69 25.63 2.90 -4.27
N PRO A 70 24.48 2.66 -4.94
CA PRO A 70 23.26 2.28 -4.26
C PRO A 70 23.46 0.90 -3.57
N VAL A 71 23.10 0.84 -2.30
CA VAL A 71 23.17 -0.38 -1.48
C VAL A 71 21.80 -0.73 -0.93
N LEU A 72 21.52 -2.02 -0.75
CA LEU A 72 20.27 -2.47 -0.16
C LEU A 72 20.14 -1.92 1.27
N PRO A 73 18.96 -1.37 1.65
CA PRO A 73 18.77 -0.74 2.96
C PRO A 73 19.18 -1.64 4.13
N GLY A 74 19.97 -1.09 5.06
CA GLY A 74 20.46 -1.83 6.23
C GLY A 74 21.55 -2.86 5.94
N THR A 75 22.13 -2.86 4.74
CA THR A 75 23.20 -3.81 4.37
C THR A 75 24.31 -3.17 3.53
N ARG A 76 25.39 -3.93 3.31
CA ARG A 76 26.52 -3.56 2.44
C ARG A 76 26.42 -4.14 1.02
N ILE A 77 25.30 -4.78 0.67
CA ILE A 77 25.13 -5.43 -0.63
C ILE A 77 24.82 -4.36 -1.68
N ARG A 78 25.65 -4.29 -2.71
CA ARG A 78 25.45 -3.36 -3.83
C ARG A 78 24.19 -3.73 -4.61
N CYS A 79 23.43 -2.73 -5.02
CA CYS A 79 22.29 -2.91 -5.90
C CYS A 79 22.27 -1.84 -7.00
N THR A 80 21.44 -2.06 -8.01
CA THR A 80 21.17 -1.06 -9.04
C THR A 80 20.11 -0.06 -8.53
N GLU A 81 20.12 1.17 -9.05
CA GLU A 81 19.14 2.22 -8.68
C GLU A 81 17.69 1.76 -8.92
N GLU A 82 17.47 0.96 -9.98
CA GLU A 82 16.15 0.42 -10.30
C GLU A 82 15.62 -0.53 -9.20
N VAL A 83 16.51 -1.25 -8.50
CA VAL A 83 16.13 -2.10 -7.36
C VAL A 83 15.67 -1.24 -6.17
N LEU A 84 16.34 -0.12 -5.89
CA LEU A 84 15.91 0.82 -4.85
C LEU A 84 14.55 1.44 -5.19
N HIS A 85 14.34 1.83 -6.44
CA HIS A 85 13.05 2.36 -6.89
C HIS A 85 11.93 1.32 -6.78
N ARG A 86 12.21 0.03 -6.98
CA ARG A 86 11.20 -1.03 -6.78
C ARG A 86 10.92 -1.31 -5.32
N LEU A 87 11.95 -1.29 -4.47
CA LEU A 87 11.77 -1.38 -3.02
C LEU A 87 10.93 -0.22 -2.49
N SER A 88 11.17 1.02 -2.94
CA SER A 88 10.41 2.19 -2.47
C SER A 88 8.93 2.14 -2.84
N ARG A 89 8.58 1.46 -3.94
CA ARG A 89 7.19 1.22 -4.36
C ARG A 89 6.43 0.21 -3.51
N ILE A 90 7.11 -0.54 -2.63
CA ILE A 90 6.45 -1.44 -1.68
C ILE A 90 5.86 -0.56 -0.56
N PRO A 91 4.52 -0.44 -0.47
CA PRO A 91 3.89 0.56 0.40
C PRO A 91 3.99 0.19 1.88
N ILE A 92 4.03 -1.10 2.21
CA ILE A 92 4.09 -1.59 3.58
C ILE A 92 5.57 -1.67 3.99
N PRO A 93 6.04 -0.85 4.97
CA PRO A 93 7.45 -0.79 5.35
C PRO A 93 8.04 -2.13 5.78
N PHE A 94 7.24 -2.96 6.47
CA PHE A 94 7.66 -4.30 6.87
C PHE A 94 7.88 -5.23 5.67
N VAL A 95 6.95 -5.25 4.70
CA VAL A 95 7.12 -6.07 3.48
C VAL A 95 8.37 -5.63 2.73
N ARG A 96 8.65 -4.33 2.69
CA ARG A 96 9.88 -3.79 2.12
C ARG A 96 11.13 -4.30 2.85
N GLN A 97 11.12 -4.30 4.18
CA GLN A 97 12.23 -4.86 4.97
C GLN A 97 12.38 -6.37 4.78
N MET A 98 11.28 -7.12 4.80
CA MET A 98 11.25 -8.57 4.60
C MET A 98 11.81 -8.95 3.22
N VAL A 99 11.36 -8.28 2.15
CA VAL A 99 11.88 -8.48 0.79
C VAL A 99 13.37 -8.12 0.74
N THR A 100 13.78 -7.03 1.38
CA THR A 100 15.20 -6.63 1.45
C THR A 100 16.05 -7.70 2.14
N GLN A 101 15.62 -8.19 3.32
CA GLN A 101 16.32 -9.25 4.04
C GLN A 101 16.41 -10.53 3.23
N LYS A 102 15.31 -10.95 2.58
CA LYS A 102 15.31 -12.14 1.74
C LYS A 102 16.30 -12.05 0.58
N VAL A 103 16.25 -10.93 -0.14
CA VAL A 103 17.19 -10.65 -1.24
C VAL A 103 18.64 -10.65 -0.74
N VAL A 104 18.88 -10.13 0.46
CA VAL A 104 20.20 -10.12 1.11
C VAL A 104 20.67 -11.53 1.46
N GLU A 105 19.81 -12.35 2.05
CA GLU A 105 20.10 -13.75 2.37
C GLU A 105 20.45 -14.54 1.11
N THR A 106 19.63 -14.42 0.07
CA THR A 106 19.85 -15.09 -1.22
C THR A 106 21.13 -14.60 -1.89
N ALA A 107 21.41 -13.29 -1.87
CA ALA A 107 22.63 -12.72 -2.43
C ALA A 107 23.88 -13.21 -1.68
N ARG A 108 23.82 -13.36 -0.35
CA ARG A 108 24.91 -13.95 0.44
C ARG A 108 25.11 -15.43 0.13
N ALA A 109 24.01 -16.19 0.03
CA ALA A 109 24.08 -17.62 -0.30
C ALA A 109 24.69 -17.87 -1.69
N GLU A 110 24.34 -17.04 -2.67
CA GLU A 110 24.84 -17.13 -4.05
C GLU A 110 26.15 -16.35 -4.30
N ASN A 111 26.73 -15.71 -3.26
CA ASN A 111 27.92 -14.84 -3.35
C ASN A 111 27.83 -13.79 -4.47
N VAL A 112 26.66 -13.16 -4.61
CA VAL A 112 26.41 -12.16 -5.65
C VAL A 112 26.99 -10.82 -5.24
N VAL A 113 27.81 -10.25 -6.13
CA VAL A 113 28.56 -9.00 -5.91
C VAL A 113 27.68 -7.76 -6.08
N THR A 114 26.63 -7.83 -6.91
CA THR A 114 25.71 -6.72 -7.19
C THR A 114 24.33 -7.26 -7.55
N VAL A 115 23.29 -6.77 -6.87
CA VAL A 115 21.89 -7.13 -7.10
C VAL A 115 21.31 -6.26 -8.21
N ASP A 116 21.02 -6.89 -9.35
CA ASP A 116 20.26 -6.30 -10.43
C ASP A 116 18.76 -6.61 -10.31
N VAL A 117 17.98 -6.06 -11.23
CA VAL A 117 16.52 -6.23 -11.25
C VAL A 117 16.11 -7.69 -11.44
N ARG A 118 16.82 -8.44 -12.29
CA ARG A 118 16.48 -9.84 -12.59
C ARG A 118 16.71 -10.72 -11.37
N PHE A 119 17.81 -10.49 -10.67
CA PHE A 119 18.09 -11.14 -9.40
C PHE A 119 17.04 -10.76 -8.36
N PHE A 120 16.71 -9.46 -8.25
CA PHE A 120 15.71 -8.98 -7.31
C PHE A 120 14.34 -9.64 -7.53
N GLU A 121 13.84 -9.71 -8.76
CA GLU A 121 12.55 -10.36 -9.06
C GLU A 121 12.56 -11.84 -8.68
N ARG A 122 13.65 -12.56 -8.99
CA ARG A 122 13.80 -13.97 -8.64
C ARG A 122 13.87 -14.19 -7.12
N ALA A 123 14.65 -13.38 -6.42
CA ALA A 123 14.88 -13.52 -4.99
C ALA A 123 13.70 -12.96 -4.15
N ALA A 124 12.90 -12.05 -4.71
CA ALA A 124 11.71 -11.48 -4.07
C ALA A 124 10.43 -12.31 -4.31
N THR A 125 10.53 -13.47 -4.97
CA THR A 125 9.41 -14.39 -5.14
C THR A 125 9.21 -15.23 -3.88
N PHE A 126 7.97 -15.31 -3.39
CA PHE A 126 7.56 -16.14 -2.24
C PHE A 126 7.02 -17.49 -2.69
#